data_AF-A0A3D3F5R9-F1
#
_entry.id   AF-A0A3D3F5R9-F1
#
_cell.length_a   1.000
_cell.length_b   1.000
_cell.length_c   1.000
_cell.angle_alpha   90.00
_cell.angle_beta   90.00
_cell.angle_gamma   90.00
#
_symmetry.space_group_name_H-M   'P 1'
#
loop_
_entity.id
_entity.type
_entity.pdbx_description
1 polymer ?
#
loop_
_entity_poly.entity_id
_entity_poly.type
_entity_poly.pdbx_seq_one_letter_code
_entity_poly.pdbx_strand_id
1 'polypeptide(L)'
;MKHKTFIIGFLLMLCLAGCQSGQLQVVSLKVEMQENPQGVSTPSPRFSWQITSPGVDLRQQSYRIQVASSEEDLKKEKNLLWDSGIASGDESILIPYEGGKLSSGKAYYWRVKVATNQGETAWSAINHWSTALLDSTDWRAKWIGQDTMSNPGETNKGNTRLAARYLRKPFRAEKKVERAVLYISGLGAYEAYLNGKRVSDDVLAPTVSWYPEKVYYNVYDVTPLIGKGDNLLGVKLGNGRYFGMRESPTMIFGLPRLLAQLNIEYADGSTDTIVSDESWRG
;
A
#
# COMPACT_ATOMS: atom_id res chain seq x y z
N MET A 1 -8.10 29.87 -71.99
CA MET A 1 -8.68 29.01 -70.94
C MET A 1 -7.57 28.47 -70.06
N LYS A 2 -7.82 28.41 -68.76
CA LYS A 2 -6.86 28.39 -67.63
C LYS A 2 -6.21 27.02 -67.42
N HIS A 3 -4.89 26.95 -67.28
CA HIS A 3 -4.15 25.93 -66.48
C HIS A 3 -2.77 26.53 -66.10
N LYS A 4 -2.68 27.30 -65.02
CA LYS A 4 -2.19 26.91 -63.67
C LYS A 4 -0.78 26.29 -63.64
N THR A 5 0.20 27.19 -63.62
CA THR A 5 1.54 27.06 -63.02
C THR A 5 1.43 26.84 -61.51
N PHE A 6 2.03 25.78 -60.96
CA PHE A 6 2.51 25.74 -59.57
C PHE A 6 3.38 24.49 -59.35
N ILE A 7 4.14 24.50 -58.25
CA ILE A 7 5.01 23.44 -57.69
C ILE A 7 6.50 23.59 -58.03
N ILE A 8 7.13 24.62 -57.46
CA ILE A 8 8.46 24.49 -56.85
C ILE A 8 8.42 25.35 -55.59
N GLY A 9 8.52 24.72 -54.41
CA GLY A 9 8.60 25.45 -53.16
C GLY A 9 8.38 24.58 -51.94
N PHE A 10 9.46 24.40 -51.18
CA PHE A 10 9.48 24.13 -49.75
C PHE A 10 9.14 22.72 -49.27
N LEU A 11 10.17 21.87 -49.13
CA LEU A 11 10.26 20.98 -47.97
C LEU A 11 11.73 20.60 -47.70
N LEU A 12 12.47 21.50 -47.05
CA LEU A 12 13.71 21.15 -46.36
C LEU A 12 13.56 21.57 -44.90
N MET A 13 12.86 20.75 -44.12
CA MET A 13 12.92 20.78 -42.67
C MET A 13 13.36 19.38 -42.24
N LEU A 14 14.66 19.11 -42.42
CA LEU A 14 15.28 17.90 -41.90
C LEU A 14 15.15 17.92 -40.38
N CYS A 15 14.53 16.87 -39.85
CA CYS A 15 14.41 16.58 -38.44
C CYS A 15 15.79 16.66 -37.75
N LEU A 16 15.99 17.69 -36.92
CA LEU A 16 16.88 17.59 -35.78
C LEU A 16 16.19 16.70 -34.75
N ALA A 17 16.12 15.39 -35.03
CA ALA A 17 15.99 14.39 -33.99
C ALA A 17 17.35 14.36 -33.28
N GLY A 18 17.56 15.32 -32.38
CA GLY A 18 18.65 15.23 -31.43
C GLY A 18 18.47 13.93 -30.68
N CYS A 19 19.46 13.04 -30.78
CA CYS A 19 19.61 11.98 -29.80
C CYS A 19 19.58 12.65 -28.43
N GLN A 20 18.48 12.52 -27.68
CA GLN A 20 18.53 12.69 -26.24
C GLN A 20 19.45 11.58 -25.76
N SER A 21 20.73 11.88 -25.63
CA SER A 21 21.62 11.09 -24.79
C SER A 21 20.93 10.97 -23.45
N GLY A 22 20.54 9.75 -23.06
CA GLY A 22 19.85 9.52 -21.80
C GLY A 22 20.58 10.23 -20.68
N GLN A 23 19.87 10.95 -19.81
CA GLN A 23 20.53 11.64 -18.71
C GLN A 23 20.75 10.66 -17.55
N LEU A 24 21.77 10.89 -16.73
CA LEU A 24 21.96 10.17 -15.47
C LEU A 24 20.72 10.35 -14.59
N GLN A 25 20.02 9.25 -14.27
CA GLN A 25 18.73 9.29 -13.57
C GLN A 25 18.63 8.21 -12.50
N VAL A 26 17.96 8.56 -11.40
CA VAL A 26 17.55 7.58 -10.38
C VAL A 26 16.15 7.05 -10.71
N VAL A 27 16.00 5.74 -10.76
CA VAL A 27 14.77 5.02 -11.12
C VAL A 27 14.51 3.87 -10.15
N SER A 28 13.35 3.20 -10.29
CA SER A 28 13.01 1.98 -9.54
C SER A 28 13.13 2.13 -8.02
N LEU A 29 12.63 3.25 -7.49
CA LEU A 29 12.64 3.57 -6.07
C LEU A 29 11.74 2.61 -5.29
N LYS A 30 12.28 1.98 -4.25
CA LYS A 30 11.60 0.99 -3.44
C LYS A 30 11.79 1.21 -1.95
N VAL A 31 10.76 0.88 -1.18
CA VAL A 31 10.81 0.74 0.27
C VAL A 31 10.52 -0.72 0.59
N GLU A 32 11.35 -1.38 1.38
CA GLU A 32 11.22 -2.82 1.69
C GLU A 32 11.01 -3.68 0.41
N MET A 33 11.78 -3.35 -0.64
CA MET A 33 11.74 -4.00 -1.96
C MET A 33 10.43 -3.85 -2.76
N GLN A 34 9.53 -2.98 -2.32
CA GLN A 34 8.25 -2.70 -2.99
C GLN A 34 8.17 -1.26 -3.47
N GLU A 35 7.46 -1.03 -4.56
CA GLU A 35 7.14 0.32 -5.04
C GLU A 35 5.91 0.84 -4.29
N ASN A 36 6.02 2.02 -3.70
CA ASN A 36 4.95 2.70 -2.96
C ASN A 36 4.12 1.82 -1.99
N PRO A 37 4.78 1.01 -1.12
CA PRO A 37 4.09 0.01 -0.32
C PRO A 37 3.12 0.62 0.70
N GLN A 38 2.02 -0.08 0.92
CA GLN A 38 1.07 0.22 1.99
C GLN A 38 1.33 -0.69 3.19
N GLY A 39 1.28 -0.14 4.40
CA GLY A 39 1.33 -0.95 5.62
C GLY A 39 2.70 -1.51 5.99
N VAL A 40 3.78 -0.76 5.77
CA VAL A 40 5.13 -1.15 6.21
C VAL A 40 5.19 -1.19 7.75
N SER A 41 5.49 -2.35 8.32
CA SER A 41 5.41 -2.57 9.78
C SER A 41 6.73 -2.38 10.53
N THR A 42 7.84 -2.11 9.83
CA THR A 42 9.14 -1.83 10.47
C THR A 42 9.24 -0.35 10.85
N PRO A 43 9.77 -0.02 12.04
CA PRO A 43 10.01 1.39 12.42
C PRO A 43 11.19 2.01 11.66
N SER A 44 12.06 1.19 11.06
CA SER A 44 13.17 1.62 10.20
C SER A 44 13.00 0.96 8.82
N PRO A 45 12.13 1.51 7.96
CA PRO A 45 11.99 1.04 6.57
C PRO A 45 13.27 1.26 5.79
N ARG A 46 13.56 0.35 4.86
CA ARG A 46 14.80 0.38 4.06
C ARG A 46 14.54 0.80 2.62
N PHE A 47 15.32 1.77 2.15
CA PHE A 47 15.23 2.37 0.83
C PHE A 47 16.15 1.66 -0.17
N SER A 48 15.69 1.50 -1.41
CA SER A 48 16.51 1.01 -2.51
C SER A 48 16.23 1.80 -3.78
N TRP A 49 17.24 1.97 -4.62
CA TRP A 49 17.11 2.67 -5.90
C TRP A 49 18.03 2.06 -6.96
N GLN A 50 17.74 2.37 -8.22
CA GLN A 50 18.61 2.06 -9.34
C GLN A 50 19.06 3.36 -10.01
N ILE A 51 20.22 3.32 -10.66
CA ILE A 51 20.76 4.46 -11.40
C ILE A 51 20.92 4.02 -12.85
N THR A 52 20.46 4.86 -13.77
CA THR A 52 20.59 4.64 -15.21
C THR A 52 21.48 5.71 -15.80
N SER A 53 22.38 5.32 -16.71
CA SER A 53 23.30 6.20 -17.43
C SER A 53 23.43 5.71 -18.87
N PRO A 54 23.66 6.60 -19.85
CA PRO A 54 24.05 6.21 -21.21
C PRO A 54 25.50 5.71 -21.27
N GLY A 55 26.32 6.04 -20.26
CA GLY A 55 27.71 5.63 -20.16
C GLY A 55 27.89 4.24 -19.55
N VAL A 56 28.96 3.56 -19.93
CA VAL A 56 29.43 2.33 -19.26
C VAL A 56 30.21 2.68 -17.98
N ASP A 57 30.51 1.69 -17.15
CA ASP A 57 31.31 1.86 -15.91
C ASP A 57 30.69 2.89 -14.95
N LEU A 58 29.37 2.80 -14.75
CA LEU A 58 28.65 3.65 -13.80
C LEU A 58 28.90 3.18 -12.36
N ARG A 59 29.39 4.09 -11.51
CA ARG A 59 29.59 3.84 -10.10
C ARG A 59 29.07 4.99 -9.24
N GLN A 60 28.20 4.66 -8.29
CA GLN A 60 27.78 5.59 -7.24
C GLN A 60 28.97 5.92 -6.30
N GLN A 61 29.04 7.16 -5.86
CA GLN A 61 30.06 7.65 -4.91
C GLN A 61 29.43 8.14 -3.61
N SER A 62 28.24 8.74 -3.68
CA SER A 62 27.48 9.18 -2.52
C SER A 62 25.99 9.32 -2.84
N TYR A 63 25.18 9.44 -1.80
CA TYR A 63 23.75 9.69 -1.91
C TYR A 63 23.25 10.64 -0.83
N ARG A 64 22.06 11.20 -1.04
CA ARG A 64 21.30 11.96 -0.03
C ARG A 64 19.83 11.59 -0.13
N ILE A 65 19.24 11.13 0.97
CA ILE A 65 17.82 10.79 1.08
C ILE A 65 17.13 11.89 1.89
N GLN A 66 15.95 12.31 1.43
CA GLN A 66 15.06 13.18 2.18
C GLN A 66 13.70 12.53 2.36
N VAL A 67 13.12 12.67 3.55
CA VAL A 67 11.79 12.18 3.92
C VAL A 67 10.97 13.32 4.52
N ALA A 68 9.69 13.42 4.16
CA ALA A 68 8.74 14.32 4.80
C ALA A 68 7.34 13.71 4.91
N SER A 69 6.45 14.38 5.64
CA SER A 69 5.03 14.02 5.77
C SER A 69 4.18 14.44 4.58
N SER A 70 4.69 15.28 3.67
CA SER A 70 4.01 15.69 2.45
C SER A 70 4.99 15.87 1.30
N GLU A 71 4.51 15.73 0.06
CA GLU A 71 5.33 16.07 -1.12
C GLU A 71 5.74 17.53 -1.14
N GLU A 72 4.89 18.41 -0.63
CA GLU A 72 5.11 19.85 -0.66
C GLU A 72 6.26 20.27 0.26
N ASP A 73 6.35 19.63 1.43
CA ASP A 73 7.47 19.78 2.35
C ASP A 73 8.79 19.31 1.70
N LEU A 74 8.79 18.20 0.95
CA LEU A 74 9.96 17.78 0.16
C LEU A 74 10.33 18.78 -0.93
N LYS A 75 9.35 19.27 -1.71
CA LYS A 75 9.59 20.22 -2.82
C LYS A 75 10.17 21.54 -2.32
N LYS A 76 9.71 22.00 -1.15
CA LYS A 76 10.17 23.24 -0.49
C LYS A 76 11.39 23.04 0.42
N GLU A 77 11.79 21.79 0.67
CA GLU A 77 12.81 21.43 1.65
C GLU A 77 12.52 22.02 3.04
N LYS A 78 11.27 21.90 3.48
CA LYS A 78 10.78 22.37 4.78
C LYS A 78 10.22 21.22 5.58
N ASN A 79 10.27 21.30 6.91
CA ASN A 79 9.69 20.32 7.83
C ASN A 79 10.08 18.87 7.50
N LEU A 80 11.32 18.65 7.04
CA LEU A 80 11.82 17.32 6.73
C LEU A 80 11.83 16.49 8.02
N LEU A 81 11.31 15.26 7.92
CA LEU A 81 11.36 14.28 9.01
C LEU A 81 12.74 13.62 9.07
N TRP A 82 13.41 13.56 7.93
CA TRP A 82 14.77 13.07 7.82
C TRP A 82 15.46 13.68 6.60
N ASP A 83 16.73 13.99 6.78
CA ASP A 83 17.67 14.28 5.72
C ASP A 83 18.96 13.56 6.09
N SER A 84 19.43 12.64 5.26
CA SER A 84 20.65 11.88 5.55
C SER A 84 21.92 12.75 5.48
N GLY A 85 21.82 13.96 4.92
CA GLY A 85 23.00 14.66 4.40
C GLY A 85 23.64 13.86 3.26
N ILE A 86 24.85 14.26 2.86
CA ILE A 86 25.62 13.51 1.87
C ILE A 86 26.28 12.33 2.57
N ALA A 87 25.78 11.13 2.32
CA ALA A 87 26.36 9.88 2.78
C ALA A 87 27.29 9.31 1.70
N SER A 88 28.57 9.09 2.04
CA SER A 88 29.55 8.50 1.13
C SER A 88 29.34 6.99 1.01
N GLY A 89 29.46 6.44 -0.19
CA GLY A 89 29.36 5.01 -0.45
C GLY A 89 28.67 4.67 -1.77
N ASP A 90 28.89 3.44 -2.24
CA ASP A 90 28.26 2.88 -3.43
C ASP A 90 27.02 2.02 -3.13
N GLU A 91 26.59 1.98 -1.88
CA GLU A 91 25.39 1.26 -1.43
C GLU A 91 24.11 1.94 -1.94
N SER A 92 23.20 1.16 -2.52
CA SER A 92 21.93 1.63 -3.09
C SER A 92 20.76 0.70 -2.81
N ILE A 93 20.98 -0.31 -1.96
CA ILE A 93 20.04 -1.38 -1.67
C ILE A 93 19.87 -1.47 -0.16
N LEU A 94 18.62 -1.45 0.27
CA LEU A 94 18.18 -1.63 1.66
C LEU A 94 18.84 -0.67 2.68
N ILE A 95 19.01 0.59 2.29
CA ILE A 95 19.53 1.66 3.17
C ILE A 95 18.48 1.98 4.25
N PRO A 96 18.79 1.80 5.55
CA PRO A 96 17.80 2.00 6.60
C PRO A 96 17.42 3.46 6.79
N TYR A 97 16.17 3.70 7.14
CA TYR A 97 15.70 4.98 7.65
C TYR A 97 16.30 5.26 9.03
N GLU A 98 16.95 6.42 9.17
CA GLU A 98 17.60 6.87 10.42
C GLU A 98 16.99 8.16 10.99
N GLY A 99 15.81 8.55 10.51
CA GLY A 99 15.12 9.75 10.98
C GLY A 99 14.32 9.56 12.26
N GLY A 100 13.48 10.56 12.57
CA GLY A 100 12.61 10.54 13.75
C GLY A 100 11.55 9.43 13.72
N LYS A 101 10.99 9.11 14.89
CA LYS A 101 9.99 8.04 15.06
C LYS A 101 8.81 8.17 14.06
N LEU A 102 8.55 7.09 13.33
CA LEU A 102 7.37 6.98 12.47
C LEU A 102 6.10 6.69 13.29
N SER A 103 4.97 7.20 12.82
CA SER A 103 3.65 7.04 13.42
C SER A 103 2.83 6.01 12.65
N SER A 104 1.93 5.32 13.33
CA SER A 104 1.06 4.31 12.73
C SER A 104 0.10 4.87 11.69
N GLY A 105 -0.12 4.11 10.62
CA GLY A 105 -1.11 4.41 9.58
C GLY A 105 -0.89 5.70 8.80
N LYS A 106 0.33 6.26 8.82
CA LYS A 106 0.69 7.50 8.15
C LYS A 106 1.42 7.26 6.85
N ALA A 107 1.17 8.14 5.88
CA ALA A 107 1.91 8.19 4.64
C ALA A 107 3.16 9.08 4.81
N TYR A 108 4.25 8.66 4.20
CA TYR A 108 5.53 9.35 4.17
C TYR A 108 6.03 9.41 2.75
N TYR A 109 6.66 10.53 2.40
CA TYR A 109 7.16 10.80 1.06
C TYR A 109 8.68 10.88 1.13
N TRP A 110 9.35 10.37 0.12
CA TRP A 110 10.80 10.45 0.02
C TRP A 110 11.30 10.67 -1.39
N ARG A 111 12.53 11.17 -1.47
CA ARG A 111 13.30 11.28 -2.69
C ARG A 111 14.78 11.04 -2.38
N VAL A 112 15.54 10.68 -3.40
CA VAL A 112 16.98 10.47 -3.30
C VAL A 112 17.69 11.22 -4.42
N LYS A 113 18.89 11.71 -4.13
CA LYS A 113 19.83 12.27 -5.09
C LYS A 113 21.15 11.54 -4.94
N VAL A 114 21.83 11.31 -6.06
CA VAL A 114 23.02 10.46 -6.12
C VAL A 114 24.14 11.18 -6.86
N ALA A 115 25.35 11.12 -6.30
CA ALA A 115 26.57 11.49 -7.02
C ALA A 115 27.29 10.23 -7.50
N THR A 116 27.82 10.29 -8.72
CA THR A 116 28.49 9.17 -9.39
C THR A 116 29.81 9.62 -9.99
N ASN A 117 30.62 8.67 -10.47
CA ASN A 117 31.81 8.98 -11.28
C ASN A 117 31.49 9.67 -12.63
N GLN A 118 30.21 9.79 -13.00
CA GLN A 118 29.74 10.43 -14.24
C GLN A 118 28.94 11.71 -13.97
N GLY A 119 28.98 12.23 -12.74
CA GLY A 119 28.28 13.44 -12.32
C GLY A 119 27.18 13.18 -11.30
N GLU A 120 26.46 14.25 -10.94
CA GLU A 120 25.35 14.23 -9.99
C GLU A 120 24.01 14.11 -10.72
N THR A 121 23.08 13.34 -10.15
CA THR A 121 21.71 13.26 -10.64
C THR A 121 20.92 14.51 -10.23
N ALA A 122 19.82 14.78 -10.95
CA ALA A 122 18.71 15.51 -10.33
C ALA A 122 18.16 14.72 -9.13
N TRP A 123 17.30 15.35 -8.31
CA TRP A 123 16.47 14.59 -7.38
C TRP A 123 15.64 13.56 -8.16
N SER A 124 15.45 12.38 -7.57
CA SER A 124 14.51 11.39 -8.08
C SER A 124 13.07 11.94 -8.10
N ALA A 125 12.16 11.25 -8.78
CA ALA A 125 10.74 11.42 -8.51
C ALA A 125 10.46 11.20 -7.01
N ILE A 126 9.43 11.86 -6.49
CA ILE A 126 8.98 11.63 -5.11
C ILE A 126 8.20 10.32 -5.10
N ASN A 127 8.68 9.35 -4.33
CA ASN A 127 7.94 8.14 -3.99
C ASN A 127 7.41 8.24 -2.57
N HIS A 128 6.58 7.28 -2.18
CA HIS A 128 5.98 7.26 -0.85
C HIS A 128 5.95 5.86 -0.26
N TRP A 129 5.57 5.75 1.00
CA TRP A 129 5.08 4.51 1.62
C TRP A 129 4.07 4.90 2.70
N SER A 130 3.30 3.93 3.18
CA SER A 130 2.55 4.11 4.42
C SER A 130 2.96 3.09 5.47
N THR A 131 2.93 3.50 6.73
CA THR A 131 3.16 2.60 7.86
C THR A 131 1.92 1.76 8.16
N ALA A 132 2.18 0.58 8.70
CA ALA A 132 1.17 -0.27 9.30
C ALA A 132 0.58 0.36 10.58
N LEU A 133 -0.35 -0.32 11.23
CA LEU A 133 -0.57 -0.13 12.66
C LEU A 133 0.62 -0.77 13.39
N LEU A 134 1.54 0.07 13.86
CA LEU A 134 2.85 -0.35 14.38
C LEU A 134 2.74 -0.92 15.81
N ASP A 135 1.75 -0.46 16.58
CA ASP A 135 1.45 -0.98 17.91
C ASP A 135 0.07 -1.67 17.92
N SER A 136 -0.03 -2.77 18.65
CA SER A 136 -1.30 -3.47 18.86
C SER A 136 -2.41 -2.58 19.45
N THR A 137 -2.04 -1.56 20.23
CA THR A 137 -2.95 -0.59 20.84
C THR A 137 -3.52 0.43 19.85
N ASP A 138 -2.98 0.51 18.63
CA ASP A 138 -3.55 1.34 17.55
C ASP A 138 -4.81 0.72 16.93
N TRP A 139 -5.04 -0.58 17.17
CA TRP A 139 -6.31 -1.22 16.84
C TRP A 139 -7.40 -0.76 17.80
N ARG A 140 -8.46 -0.20 17.22
CA ARG A 140 -9.73 0.10 17.89
C ARG A 140 -10.80 -0.95 17.57
N ALA A 141 -10.55 -1.75 16.54
CA ALA A 141 -11.44 -2.80 16.09
C ALA A 141 -11.41 -4.03 17.00
N LYS A 142 -12.53 -4.75 17.02
CA LYS A 142 -12.72 -5.99 17.77
C LYS A 142 -12.83 -7.16 16.79
N TRP A 143 -12.34 -8.33 17.20
CA TRP A 143 -12.62 -9.57 16.50
C TRP A 143 -14.12 -9.86 16.54
N ILE A 144 -14.74 -10.03 15.37
CA ILE A 144 -16.15 -10.38 15.23
C ILE A 144 -16.32 -11.65 14.40
N GLY A 145 -17.41 -12.37 14.63
CA GLY A 145 -17.74 -13.59 13.90
C GLY A 145 -18.83 -14.34 14.65
N GLN A 146 -19.24 -15.49 14.13
CA GLN A 146 -20.21 -16.32 14.85
C GLN A 146 -19.51 -17.15 15.94
N ASP A 147 -20.18 -17.31 17.07
CA ASP A 147 -19.72 -18.15 18.18
C ASP A 147 -20.14 -19.62 18.02
N THR A 148 -21.06 -19.91 17.10
CA THR A 148 -21.60 -21.25 16.88
C THR A 148 -21.75 -21.59 15.39
N MET A 149 -21.74 -22.89 15.09
CA MET A 149 -22.11 -23.43 13.78
C MET A 149 -23.64 -23.43 13.67
N SER A 150 -24.20 -22.41 13.02
CA SER A 150 -25.64 -22.13 13.04
C SER A 150 -26.38 -22.61 11.78
N ASN A 151 -25.67 -22.96 10.69
CA ASN A 151 -26.34 -23.41 9.47
C ASN A 151 -26.55 -24.93 9.47
N PRO A 152 -27.64 -25.42 8.85
CA PRO A 152 -27.86 -26.85 8.65
C PRO A 152 -26.68 -27.54 7.94
N GLY A 153 -26.24 -28.68 8.50
CA GLY A 153 -25.17 -29.50 7.93
C GLY A 153 -23.75 -29.04 8.26
N GLU A 154 -23.58 -27.99 9.07
CA GLU A 154 -22.26 -27.63 9.60
C GLU A 154 -21.80 -28.63 10.67
N THR A 155 -20.53 -29.03 10.60
CA THR A 155 -19.94 -29.99 11.54
C THR A 155 -18.43 -29.77 11.63
N ASN A 156 -17.88 -29.95 12.84
CA ASN A 156 -16.45 -30.04 13.09
C ASN A 156 -15.99 -31.48 13.35
N LYS A 157 -16.86 -32.48 13.13
CA LYS A 157 -16.59 -33.91 13.33
C LYS A 157 -16.58 -34.64 11.99
N GLY A 158 -15.55 -35.42 11.73
CA GLY A 158 -15.40 -36.19 10.48
C GLY A 158 -15.26 -35.26 9.27
N ASN A 159 -16.21 -35.34 8.32
CA ASN A 159 -16.26 -34.50 7.12
C ASN A 159 -16.63 -33.05 7.47
N THR A 160 -15.67 -32.34 8.03
CA THR A 160 -15.76 -30.96 8.49
C THR A 160 -16.36 -30.03 7.44
N ARG A 161 -17.42 -29.31 7.81
CA ARG A 161 -18.20 -28.44 6.93
C ARG A 161 -18.60 -27.16 7.66
N LEU A 162 -18.28 -26.00 7.10
CA LEU A 162 -18.63 -24.69 7.63
C LEU A 162 -18.86 -23.73 6.45
N ALA A 163 -20.00 -23.04 6.40
CA ALA A 163 -20.28 -22.10 5.33
C ALA A 163 -19.47 -20.80 5.50
N ALA A 164 -19.11 -20.13 4.41
CA ALA A 164 -18.55 -18.78 4.50
C ALA A 164 -19.57 -17.81 5.11
N ARG A 165 -19.12 -16.89 5.96
CA ARG A 165 -19.95 -15.86 6.59
C ARG A 165 -19.87 -14.56 5.80
N TYR A 166 -20.99 -13.90 5.61
CA TYR A 166 -21.05 -12.59 4.95
C TYR A 166 -21.30 -11.55 6.03
N LEU A 167 -20.41 -10.58 6.17
CA LEU A 167 -20.47 -9.55 7.20
C LEU A 167 -20.53 -8.19 6.51
N ARG A 168 -21.37 -7.27 6.99
CA ARG A 168 -21.47 -5.92 6.42
C ARG A 168 -21.65 -4.84 7.47
N LYS A 169 -21.14 -3.65 7.16
CA LYS A 169 -21.22 -2.45 8.01
C LYS A 169 -21.50 -1.22 7.15
N PRO A 170 -22.69 -0.61 7.27
CA PRO A 170 -22.94 0.69 6.68
C PRO A 170 -22.23 1.78 7.48
N PHE A 171 -21.79 2.82 6.78
CA PHE A 171 -21.25 4.03 7.38
C PHE A 171 -21.49 5.23 6.45
N ARG A 172 -21.27 6.46 6.95
CA ARG A 172 -21.42 7.68 6.16
C ARG A 172 -20.11 8.45 6.10
N ALA A 173 -19.81 8.99 4.92
CA ALA A 173 -18.68 9.88 4.67
C ALA A 173 -19.20 11.16 3.97
N GLU A 174 -19.54 12.18 4.74
CA GLU A 174 -20.19 13.40 4.21
C GLU A 174 -19.18 14.40 3.62
N LYS A 175 -17.97 14.39 4.18
CA LYS A 175 -16.90 15.33 3.83
C LYS A 175 -16.08 14.80 2.67
N LYS A 176 -15.33 15.69 2.01
CA LYS A 176 -14.38 15.31 0.97
C LYS A 176 -13.27 14.46 1.60
N VAL A 177 -13.19 13.20 1.20
CA VAL A 177 -12.13 12.27 1.61
C VAL A 177 -10.83 12.67 0.93
N GLU A 178 -9.78 12.82 1.74
CA GLU A 178 -8.41 13.02 1.28
C GLU A 178 -7.70 11.66 1.15
N ARG A 179 -7.89 10.77 2.14
CA ARG A 179 -7.30 9.42 2.18
C ARG A 179 -8.18 8.47 2.98
N ALA A 180 -8.32 7.23 2.53
CA ALA A 180 -8.99 6.17 3.27
C ALA A 180 -8.21 4.85 3.16
N VAL A 181 -7.89 4.24 4.31
CA VAL A 181 -7.07 3.02 4.37
C VAL A 181 -7.75 1.95 5.21
N LEU A 182 -7.91 0.77 4.64
CA LEU A 182 -8.47 -0.42 5.30
C LEU A 182 -7.34 -1.32 5.81
N TYR A 183 -7.32 -1.54 7.12
CA TYR A 183 -6.52 -2.56 7.80
C TYR A 183 -7.43 -3.75 8.10
N ILE A 184 -7.12 -4.94 7.59
CA ILE A 184 -8.05 -6.07 7.66
C ILE A 184 -7.34 -7.41 7.79
N SER A 185 -7.91 -8.28 8.62
CA SER A 185 -7.51 -9.67 8.78
C SER A 185 -8.73 -10.57 8.95
N GLY A 186 -8.64 -11.76 8.39
CA GLY A 186 -9.56 -12.86 8.68
C GLY A 186 -8.79 -14.00 9.32
N LEU A 187 -9.21 -14.44 10.51
CA LEU A 187 -8.82 -15.75 11.03
C LEU A 187 -9.45 -16.81 10.14
N GLY A 188 -8.70 -17.27 9.14
CA GLY A 188 -9.19 -18.07 8.03
C GLY A 188 -8.76 -17.44 6.72
N ALA A 189 -9.73 -17.06 5.90
CA ALA A 189 -9.51 -16.25 4.70
C ALA A 189 -10.61 -15.20 4.56
N TYR A 190 -10.38 -14.10 3.83
CA TYR A 190 -11.43 -13.13 3.55
C TYR A 190 -11.40 -12.60 2.10
N GLU A 191 -12.53 -12.08 1.65
CA GLU A 191 -12.63 -11.16 0.51
C GLU A 191 -13.39 -9.92 0.95
N ALA A 192 -12.82 -8.73 0.76
CA ALA A 192 -13.44 -7.46 1.12
C ALA A 192 -14.00 -6.71 -0.09
N TYR A 193 -15.12 -6.04 0.12
CA TYR A 193 -15.84 -5.25 -0.87
C TYR A 193 -16.21 -3.91 -0.24
N LEU A 194 -16.03 -2.82 -0.97
CA LEU A 194 -16.49 -1.50 -0.59
C LEU A 194 -17.37 -0.95 -1.70
N ASN A 195 -18.62 -0.61 -1.37
CA ASN A 195 -19.63 -0.13 -2.32
C ASN A 195 -19.80 -1.06 -3.54
N GLY A 196 -19.79 -2.37 -3.29
CA GLY A 196 -19.94 -3.41 -4.31
C GLY A 196 -18.68 -3.71 -5.14
N LYS A 197 -17.61 -2.93 -5.01
CA LYS A 197 -16.32 -3.17 -5.69
C LYS A 197 -15.39 -3.97 -4.79
N ARG A 198 -14.62 -4.90 -5.36
CA ARG A 198 -13.57 -5.61 -4.63
C ARG A 198 -12.51 -4.62 -4.16
N VAL A 199 -12.00 -4.82 -2.95
CA VAL A 199 -10.94 -3.99 -2.35
C VAL A 199 -9.57 -4.30 -2.94
N SER A 200 -9.28 -5.58 -3.23
CA SER A 200 -8.03 -6.00 -3.85
C SER A 200 -8.25 -7.24 -4.72
N ASP A 201 -7.22 -7.58 -5.51
CA ASP A 201 -7.12 -8.83 -6.27
C ASP A 201 -6.46 -9.97 -5.48
N ASP A 202 -6.12 -9.73 -4.21
CA ASP A 202 -5.53 -10.76 -3.36
C ASP A 202 -6.50 -11.91 -3.15
N VAL A 203 -5.97 -13.12 -3.27
CA VAL A 203 -6.72 -14.37 -3.02
C VAL A 203 -6.16 -15.07 -1.80
N LEU A 204 -7.03 -15.66 -1.00
CA LEU A 204 -6.66 -16.37 0.24
C LEU A 204 -5.90 -15.48 1.26
N ALA A 205 -6.15 -14.16 1.23
CA ALA A 205 -5.66 -13.22 2.23
C ALA A 205 -6.19 -13.56 3.64
N PRO A 206 -5.42 -13.32 4.73
CA PRO A 206 -4.17 -12.55 4.79
C PRO A 206 -2.87 -13.33 4.61
N THR A 207 -2.92 -14.62 4.28
CA THR A 207 -1.87 -15.65 4.42
C THR A 207 -2.00 -16.48 5.69
N VAL A 208 -1.46 -17.69 5.65
CA VAL A 208 -1.50 -18.66 6.75
C VAL A 208 -0.35 -18.38 7.71
N SER A 209 -0.65 -18.43 9.01
CA SER A 209 0.33 -18.33 10.09
C SER A 209 0.02 -19.34 11.19
N TRP A 210 0.91 -19.43 12.17
CA TRP A 210 0.60 -20.06 13.43
C TRP A 210 -0.22 -19.08 14.30
N TYR A 211 -1.55 -19.17 14.19
CA TYR A 211 -2.48 -18.19 14.78
C TYR A 211 -2.33 -17.93 16.28
N PRO A 212 -1.97 -18.92 17.14
CA PRO A 212 -1.75 -18.66 18.56
C PRO A 212 -0.60 -17.69 18.86
N GLU A 213 0.38 -17.58 17.96
CA GLU A 213 1.53 -16.68 18.13
C GLU A 213 1.46 -15.45 17.25
N LYS A 214 0.93 -15.58 16.03
CA LYS A 214 0.96 -14.50 15.04
C LYS A 214 -0.22 -14.55 14.09
N VAL A 215 -0.80 -13.40 13.84
CA VAL A 215 -1.85 -13.19 12.83
C VAL A 215 -1.43 -12.05 11.92
N TYR A 216 -1.39 -12.29 10.61
CA TYR A 216 -1.13 -11.26 9.62
C TYR A 216 -2.39 -10.48 9.29
N TYR A 217 -2.23 -9.23 8.88
CA TYR A 217 -3.28 -8.39 8.33
C TYR A 217 -2.76 -7.69 7.07
N ASN A 218 -3.67 -7.30 6.18
CA ASN A 218 -3.35 -6.53 4.99
C ASN A 218 -3.78 -5.08 5.16
N VAL A 219 -3.15 -4.20 4.37
CA VAL A 219 -3.41 -2.76 4.36
C VAL A 219 -3.69 -2.34 2.93
N TYR A 220 -4.85 -1.74 2.68
CA TYR A 220 -5.26 -1.31 1.35
C TYR A 220 -5.63 0.17 1.35
N ASP A 221 -5.11 0.91 0.39
CA ASP A 221 -5.67 2.22 0.03
C ASP A 221 -7.02 1.99 -0.66
N VAL A 222 -8.08 2.44 0.00
CA VAL A 222 -9.46 2.36 -0.48
C VAL A 222 -10.05 3.73 -0.76
N THR A 223 -9.23 4.78 -0.77
CA THR A 223 -9.62 6.16 -1.11
C THR A 223 -10.50 6.23 -2.36
N PRO A 224 -10.15 5.60 -3.51
CA PRO A 224 -10.97 5.70 -4.73
C PRO A 224 -12.29 4.93 -4.67
N LEU A 225 -12.50 4.12 -3.62
CA LEU A 225 -13.71 3.30 -3.44
C LEU A 225 -14.75 3.98 -2.52
N ILE A 226 -14.36 5.03 -1.78
CA ILE A 226 -15.28 5.75 -0.90
C ILE A 226 -16.19 6.67 -1.72
N GLY A 227 -17.49 6.51 -1.54
CA GLY A 227 -18.51 7.40 -2.09
C GLY A 227 -18.86 8.55 -1.13
N LYS A 228 -19.46 9.61 -1.66
CA LYS A 228 -20.06 10.68 -0.84
C LYS A 228 -21.36 10.18 -0.21
N GLY A 229 -21.54 10.42 1.09
CA GLY A 229 -22.72 10.02 1.83
C GLY A 229 -22.66 8.54 2.27
N ASP A 230 -23.68 7.76 1.94
CA ASP A 230 -23.80 6.38 2.40
C ASP A 230 -22.78 5.44 1.72
N ASN A 231 -22.11 4.63 2.52
CA ASN A 231 -21.13 3.65 2.10
C ASN A 231 -21.41 2.30 2.78
N LEU A 232 -20.95 1.21 2.15
CA LEU A 232 -21.07 -0.14 2.69
C LEU A 232 -19.76 -0.91 2.56
N LEU A 233 -19.15 -1.27 3.69
CA LEU A 233 -18.07 -2.26 3.76
C LEU A 233 -18.69 -3.65 3.94
N GLY A 234 -18.37 -4.57 3.03
CA GLY A 234 -18.80 -5.96 3.05
C GLY A 234 -17.61 -6.91 3.03
N VAL A 235 -17.70 -8.02 3.73
CA VAL A 235 -16.64 -9.03 3.82
C VAL A 235 -17.25 -10.43 3.69
N LYS A 236 -16.70 -11.25 2.79
CA LYS A 236 -16.90 -12.70 2.80
C LYS A 236 -15.79 -13.29 3.64
N LEU A 237 -16.13 -14.02 4.69
CA LEU A 237 -15.22 -14.63 5.65
C LEU A 237 -15.25 -16.14 5.48
N GLY A 238 -14.15 -16.70 4.98
CA GLY A 238 -13.95 -18.11 4.73
C GLY A 238 -13.12 -18.80 5.80
N ASN A 239 -13.13 -20.12 5.74
CA ASN A 239 -12.55 -20.99 6.77
C ASN A 239 -11.01 -20.98 6.79
N GLY A 240 -10.40 -20.87 5.60
CA GLY A 240 -8.95 -20.91 5.42
C GLY A 240 -8.31 -22.13 6.11
N ARG A 241 -7.18 -21.92 6.78
CA ARG A 241 -6.54 -22.92 7.64
C ARG A 241 -6.93 -22.78 9.12
N TYR A 242 -7.77 -21.81 9.46
CA TYR A 242 -8.22 -21.57 10.83
C TYR A 242 -9.27 -22.59 11.28
N PHE A 243 -10.19 -22.91 10.37
CA PHE A 243 -11.12 -24.03 10.48
C PHE A 243 -10.82 -25.05 9.37
N GLY A 244 -10.15 -26.15 9.73
CA GLY A 244 -9.69 -27.14 8.76
C GLY A 244 -10.83 -27.97 8.15
N MET A 245 -11.06 -27.83 6.83
CA MET A 245 -12.08 -28.56 6.05
C MET A 245 -11.49 -29.77 5.30
N ARG A 246 -11.25 -30.89 5.98
CA ARG A 246 -10.76 -32.14 5.36
C ARG A 246 -11.37 -33.37 6.02
N GLU A 247 -11.33 -34.51 5.32
CA GLU A 247 -11.78 -35.81 5.86
C GLU A 247 -10.85 -36.30 6.98
N SER A 248 -9.53 -36.10 6.82
CA SER A 248 -8.55 -36.36 7.88
C SER A 248 -8.53 -35.21 8.89
N PRO A 249 -8.35 -35.47 10.20
CA PRO A 249 -8.32 -34.42 11.21
C PRO A 249 -7.18 -33.42 10.92
N THR A 250 -7.56 -32.21 10.52
CA THR A 250 -6.66 -31.07 10.50
C THR A 250 -6.94 -30.17 11.70
N MET A 251 -5.93 -29.43 12.13
CA MET A 251 -6.07 -28.51 13.24
C MET A 251 -7.23 -27.53 13.03
N ILE A 252 -8.04 -27.35 14.08
CA ILE A 252 -9.10 -26.36 14.16
C ILE A 252 -8.76 -25.45 15.33
N PHE A 253 -8.50 -24.18 15.05
CA PHE A 253 -8.22 -23.16 16.06
C PHE A 253 -9.50 -22.54 16.61
N GLY A 254 -10.54 -22.46 15.77
CA GLY A 254 -11.85 -21.95 16.13
C GLY A 254 -12.71 -21.69 14.90
N LEU A 255 -13.81 -20.95 15.09
CA LEU A 255 -14.62 -20.44 13.98
C LEU A 255 -14.00 -19.16 13.40
N PRO A 256 -14.12 -18.90 12.09
CA PRO A 256 -13.54 -17.73 11.47
C PRO A 256 -13.98 -16.42 12.14
N ARG A 257 -13.02 -15.50 12.30
CA ARG A 257 -13.24 -14.14 12.85
C ARG A 257 -12.68 -13.09 11.91
N LEU A 258 -13.31 -11.92 11.88
CA LEU A 258 -12.90 -10.73 11.15
C LEU A 258 -12.38 -9.68 12.13
N LEU A 259 -11.25 -9.08 11.80
CA LEU A 259 -10.77 -7.82 12.37
C LEU A 259 -10.63 -6.83 11.22
N ALA A 260 -11.35 -5.71 11.27
CA ALA A 260 -11.32 -4.70 10.22
C ALA A 260 -11.38 -3.29 10.82
N GLN A 261 -10.48 -2.42 10.36
CA GLN A 261 -10.45 -1.01 10.72
C GLN A 261 -10.23 -0.19 9.47
N LEU A 262 -11.17 0.70 9.14
CA LEU A 262 -11.06 1.67 8.07
C LEU A 262 -10.81 3.05 8.69
N ASN A 263 -9.64 3.62 8.43
CA ASN A 263 -9.31 4.99 8.83
C ASN A 263 -9.57 5.92 7.63
N ILE A 264 -10.29 7.01 7.86
CA ILE A 264 -10.61 8.02 6.84
C ILE A 264 -10.04 9.36 7.31
N GLU A 265 -9.27 10.03 6.46
CA GLU A 265 -8.76 11.38 6.61
C GLU A 265 -9.49 12.27 5.60
N TYR A 266 -10.06 13.39 6.07
CA TYR A 266 -10.80 14.33 5.25
C TYR A 266 -9.97 15.56 4.91
N ALA A 267 -10.33 16.25 3.83
CA ALA A 267 -9.64 17.45 3.35
C ALA A 267 -9.67 18.63 4.35
N ASP A 268 -10.57 18.62 5.32
CA ASP A 268 -10.63 19.61 6.41
C ASP A 268 -9.75 19.25 7.62
N GLY A 269 -8.99 18.15 7.53
CA GLY A 269 -8.11 17.64 8.59
C GLY A 269 -8.80 16.79 9.65
N SER A 270 -10.13 16.66 9.61
CA SER A 270 -10.86 15.73 10.49
C SER A 270 -10.67 14.27 10.06
N THR A 271 -10.94 13.33 10.97
CA THR A 271 -10.80 11.90 10.70
C THR A 271 -12.01 11.11 11.21
N ASP A 272 -12.29 9.99 10.55
CA ASP A 272 -13.25 8.98 11.00
C ASP A 272 -12.57 7.61 11.09
N THR A 273 -13.10 6.74 11.93
CA THR A 273 -12.65 5.34 12.05
C THR A 273 -13.85 4.41 12.09
N ILE A 274 -13.96 3.52 11.11
CA ILE A 274 -15.00 2.50 11.04
C ILE A 274 -14.38 1.16 11.43
N VAL A 275 -14.91 0.53 12.48
CA VAL A 275 -14.32 -0.66 13.09
C VAL A 275 -15.22 -1.88 12.99
N SER A 276 -14.63 -3.07 13.01
CA SER A 276 -15.33 -4.32 13.32
C SER A 276 -15.76 -4.33 14.78
N ASP A 277 -17.06 -4.45 15.00
CA ASP A 277 -17.72 -4.46 16.31
C ASP A 277 -19.10 -5.15 16.19
N GLU A 278 -19.85 -5.18 17.30
CA GLU A 278 -21.16 -5.84 17.40
C GLU A 278 -22.25 -5.25 16.51
N SER A 279 -22.04 -4.07 15.93
CA SER A 279 -23.04 -3.43 15.06
C SER A 279 -22.95 -3.87 13.59
N TRP A 280 -21.96 -4.70 13.25
CA TRP A 280 -21.91 -5.40 11.97
C TRP A 280 -23.07 -6.39 11.83
N ARG A 281 -23.53 -6.60 10.60
CA ARG A 281 -24.65 -7.50 10.29
C ARG A 281 -24.19 -8.70 9.48
N GLY A 282 -24.66 -9.88 9.87
CA GLY A 282 -24.61 -11.13 9.12
C GLY A 282 -25.69 -11.27 8.06
#